data_AF-A0AAU2DQQ8-F1
#
_entry.id   AF-A0AAU2DQQ8-F1
#
_cell.length_a   1.000
_cell.length_b   1.000
_cell.length_c   1.000
_cell.angle_alpha   90.00
_cell.angle_beta   90.00
_cell.angle_gamma   90.00
#
_symmetry.space_group_name_H-M   'P 1'
#
loop_
_entity.id
_entity.type
_entity.pdbx_description
1 polymer ?
#
loop_
_entity_poly.entity_id
_entity_poly.type
_entity_poly.pdbx_seq_one_letter_code
_entity_poly.pdbx_strand_id
1 'polypeptide(L)'
;MTNDRDDATAGGDRRRTGSRSTPVSRRMGVVAGVLAGSGLLSLVFYAAGCAQPLSVLGAGVLVTGAVAAAGAALGFLFGVPRALAAEPSPYAPEIRPAYIANTNLEQVSDWLTKLLIGAGLTQLGSLAAWFKRFCATLAPALGDRPDSTVFAGALVAEFLVLGFLSGWLSTRLLLAPALSEADRRALDSFVQAESLSRRGAEDEADSLRALAMEELGLPHREARRYDDLRRRLPRGSGRTEQMQALVAAARDSARDSGLSPEQVGHFFRRGGDGERIYALALMQGSPETADLDTALEGIERSRSAFEQYQALVAAECMAPLLSPAELARLQRSVREQLAPGSFVARSTDRRRVAERILRTQREPGDDPDS
;
A
#
# COMPACT_ATOMS: atom_id res chain seq x y z
N MET A 1 49.62 -28.14 -16.78
CA MET A 1 48.99 -29.47 -16.74
C MET A 1 48.19 -29.54 -15.45
N THR A 2 46.87 -29.80 -15.58
CA THR A 2 45.89 -30.34 -14.61
C THR A 2 45.69 -29.58 -13.28
N ASN A 3 44.58 -28.88 -12.99
CA ASN A 3 43.13 -29.18 -13.00
C ASN A 3 42.61 -29.99 -11.77
N ASP A 4 41.40 -29.57 -11.36
CA ASP A 4 40.39 -30.15 -10.43
C ASP A 4 40.49 -29.77 -8.94
N ARG A 5 39.52 -28.98 -8.41
CA ARG A 5 38.14 -29.31 -7.95
C ARG A 5 38.17 -30.12 -6.65
N ASP A 6 37.31 -30.00 -5.65
CA ASP A 6 36.12 -29.23 -5.31
C ASP A 6 35.92 -29.50 -3.79
N ASP A 7 35.22 -28.63 -3.08
CA ASP A 7 34.05 -28.98 -2.25
C ASP A 7 33.78 -28.00 -1.11
N ALA A 8 32.73 -27.23 -1.37
CA ALA A 8 31.84 -26.57 -0.46
C ALA A 8 31.45 -27.41 0.76
N THR A 9 31.40 -26.76 1.92
CA THR A 9 30.26 -26.91 2.83
C THR A 9 29.84 -25.54 3.35
N ALA A 10 28.87 -24.98 2.65
CA ALA A 10 28.03 -23.88 3.12
C ALA A 10 27.14 -24.39 4.27
N GLY A 11 27.53 -24.08 5.51
CA GLY A 11 26.68 -24.19 6.69
C GLY A 11 25.99 -22.86 6.94
N GLY A 12 24.79 -22.69 6.37
CA GLY A 12 23.98 -21.49 6.53
C GLY A 12 23.60 -21.22 7.99
N ASP A 13 24.29 -20.27 8.61
CA ASP A 13 23.86 -19.67 9.87
C ASP A 13 22.67 -18.74 9.56
N ARG A 14 21.48 -19.35 9.43
CA ARG A 14 20.20 -18.64 9.47
C ARG A 14 20.05 -18.06 10.87
N ARG A 15 20.72 -16.95 11.12
CA ARG A 15 20.48 -16.08 12.27
C ARG A 15 19.03 -15.63 12.17
N ARG A 16 18.17 -16.35 12.89
CA ARG A 16 16.88 -15.85 13.35
C ARG A 16 17.15 -14.50 14.01
N THR A 17 16.94 -13.42 13.28
CA THR A 17 16.84 -12.06 13.78
C THR A 17 15.55 -11.96 14.57
N GLY A 18 15.52 -12.63 15.73
CA GLY A 18 14.56 -12.32 16.77
C GLY A 18 14.77 -10.84 17.10
N SER A 19 13.79 -10.02 16.73
CA SER A 19 13.72 -8.59 17.07
C SER A 19 14.01 -8.45 18.57
N ARG A 20 15.27 -8.11 18.91
CA ARG A 20 15.64 -7.82 20.29
C ARG A 20 15.03 -6.46 20.59
N SER A 21 13.91 -6.48 21.32
CA SER A 21 13.29 -5.27 21.86
C SER A 21 14.37 -4.39 22.49
N THR A 22 14.50 -3.14 22.03
CA THR A 22 15.47 -2.20 22.60
C THR A 22 15.20 -2.05 24.10
N PRO A 23 16.23 -1.81 24.94
CA PRO A 23 16.04 -1.68 26.39
C PRO A 23 15.01 -0.61 26.78
N VAL A 24 14.81 0.41 25.93
CA VAL A 24 13.79 1.45 26.10
C VAL A 24 12.37 0.90 25.90
N SER A 25 12.11 0.16 24.81
CA SER A 25 10.77 -0.43 24.53
C SER A 25 10.33 -1.40 25.65
N ARG A 26 11.28 -2.17 26.19
CA ARG A 26 11.03 -3.07 27.33
C ARG A 26 10.70 -2.31 28.60
N ARG A 27 11.40 -1.22 28.92
CA ARG A 27 11.11 -0.37 30.09
C ARG A 27 9.72 0.29 29.98
N MET A 28 9.36 0.78 28.80
CA MET A 28 8.04 1.37 28.56
C MET A 28 6.91 0.34 28.73
N GLY A 29 7.10 -0.89 28.22
CA GLY A 29 6.14 -1.98 28.42
C GLY A 29 5.94 -2.35 29.90
N VAL A 30 7.02 -2.34 30.69
CA VAL A 30 6.93 -2.56 32.15
C VAL A 30 6.13 -1.46 32.83
N VAL A 31 6.39 -0.19 32.52
CA VAL A 31 5.65 0.94 33.11
C VAL A 31 4.15 0.86 32.75
N ALA A 32 3.82 0.62 31.48
CA ALA A 32 2.43 0.46 31.05
C ALA A 32 1.74 -0.72 31.75
N GLY A 33 2.45 -1.85 31.90
CA GLY A 33 1.94 -3.02 32.61
C GLY A 33 1.71 -2.77 34.10
N VAL A 34 2.60 -2.04 34.77
CA VAL A 34 2.43 -1.66 36.19
C VAL A 34 1.21 -0.76 36.38
N LEU A 35 1.04 0.25 35.53
CA LEU A 35 -0.11 1.16 35.60
C LEU A 35 -1.43 0.44 35.31
N ALA A 36 -1.50 -0.36 34.25
CA ALA A 36 -2.69 -1.17 33.96
C ALA A 36 -2.99 -2.15 35.12
N GLY A 37 -1.95 -2.74 35.69
CA GLY A 37 -2.05 -3.62 36.86
C GLY A 37 -2.60 -2.90 38.09
N SER A 38 -2.19 -1.66 38.37
CA SER A 38 -2.72 -0.88 39.48
C SER A 38 -4.20 -0.53 39.30
N GLY A 39 -4.63 -0.18 38.09
CA GLY A 39 -6.04 0.08 37.80
C GLY A 39 -6.92 -1.16 37.97
N LEU A 40 -6.47 -2.31 37.45
CA LEU A 40 -7.19 -3.58 37.64
C LEU A 40 -7.22 -4.02 39.10
N LEU A 41 -6.12 -3.85 39.83
CA LEU A 41 -6.06 -4.16 41.26
C LEU A 41 -7.00 -3.25 42.07
N SER A 42 -7.06 -1.97 41.72
CA SER A 42 -7.99 -1.02 42.32
C SER A 42 -9.44 -1.41 42.06
N LEU A 43 -9.77 -1.91 40.87
CA LEU A 43 -11.08 -2.48 40.56
C LEU A 43 -11.42 -3.71 41.42
N VAL A 44 -10.46 -4.59 41.67
CA VAL A 44 -10.65 -5.75 42.56
C VAL A 44 -10.95 -5.31 43.98
N PHE A 45 -10.17 -4.38 44.54
CA PHE A 45 -10.41 -3.86 45.89
C PHE A 45 -11.74 -3.11 45.99
N TYR A 46 -12.08 -2.33 44.97
CA TYR A 46 -13.34 -1.60 44.94
C TYR A 46 -14.54 -2.54 44.92
N ALA A 47 -14.52 -3.53 44.00
CA ALA A 47 -15.60 -4.49 43.84
C ALA A 47 -15.80 -5.36 45.09
N ALA A 48 -14.71 -5.73 45.79
CA ALA A 48 -14.79 -6.51 47.02
C ALA A 48 -15.58 -5.79 48.14
N GLY A 49 -15.65 -4.46 48.10
CA GLY A 49 -16.45 -3.65 49.03
C GLY A 49 -17.91 -3.46 48.62
N CYS A 50 -18.37 -4.06 47.51
CA CYS A 50 -19.74 -3.92 47.01
C CYS A 50 -20.59 -5.15 47.35
N ALA A 51 -21.91 -4.98 47.35
CA ALA A 51 -22.86 -6.07 47.63
C ALA A 51 -22.79 -7.20 46.58
N GLN A 52 -22.44 -6.88 45.33
CA GLN A 52 -22.35 -7.81 44.20
C GLN A 52 -20.96 -7.74 43.54
N PRO A 53 -19.91 -8.27 44.19
CA PRO A 53 -18.52 -8.07 43.76
C PRO A 53 -18.24 -8.61 42.36
N LEU A 54 -18.76 -9.79 42.02
CA LEU A 54 -18.57 -10.42 40.70
C LEU A 54 -19.21 -9.61 39.57
N SER A 55 -20.38 -9.02 39.80
CA SER A 55 -21.07 -8.18 38.82
C SER A 55 -20.29 -6.89 38.56
N VAL A 56 -19.83 -6.23 39.64
CA VAL A 56 -19.01 -5.01 39.57
C VAL A 56 -17.67 -5.29 38.88
N LEU A 57 -17.03 -6.41 39.17
CA LEU A 57 -15.81 -6.85 38.47
C LEU A 57 -16.06 -7.04 36.97
N GLY A 58 -17.11 -7.77 36.60
CA GLY A 58 -17.45 -8.02 35.20
C GLY A 58 -17.73 -6.73 34.44
N ALA A 59 -18.54 -5.85 35.01
CA ALA A 59 -18.84 -4.54 34.44
C ALA A 59 -17.59 -3.67 34.34
N GLY A 60 -16.78 -3.61 35.40
CA GLY A 60 -15.55 -2.83 35.43
C GLY A 60 -14.52 -3.27 34.39
N VAL A 61 -14.30 -4.58 34.23
CA VAL A 61 -13.38 -5.13 33.20
C VAL A 61 -13.88 -4.83 31.79
N LEU A 62 -15.19 -4.92 31.55
CA LEU A 62 -15.77 -4.58 30.26
C LEU A 62 -15.56 -3.09 29.94
N VAL A 63 -15.81 -2.21 30.91
CA VAL A 63 -15.62 -0.76 30.77
C VAL A 63 -14.16 -0.43 30.52
N THR A 64 -13.21 -0.96 31.31
CA THR A 64 -11.78 -0.70 31.12
C THR A 64 -11.29 -1.19 29.76
N GLY A 65 -11.70 -2.38 29.33
CA GLY A 65 -11.37 -2.92 28.01
C GLY A 65 -11.90 -2.06 26.86
N ALA A 66 -13.16 -1.64 26.93
CA ALA A 66 -13.79 -0.80 25.91
C ALA A 66 -13.10 0.58 25.81
N VAL A 67 -12.84 1.21 26.95
CA VAL A 67 -12.19 2.52 27.02
C VAL A 67 -10.73 2.45 26.60
N ALA A 68 -10.01 1.39 26.98
CA ALA A 68 -8.64 1.16 26.51
C ALA A 68 -8.58 0.95 25.00
N ALA A 69 -9.53 0.20 24.42
CA ALA A 69 -9.62 0.00 22.97
C ALA A 69 -9.93 1.31 22.24
N ALA A 70 -10.87 2.11 22.75
CA ALA A 70 -11.18 3.44 22.21
C ALA A 70 -9.96 4.37 22.29
N GLY A 71 -9.26 4.38 23.42
CA GLY A 71 -8.01 5.10 23.60
C GLY A 71 -6.96 4.66 22.58
N ALA A 72 -6.73 3.34 22.43
CA ALA A 72 -5.75 2.80 21.49
C ALA A 72 -6.06 3.15 20.03
N ALA A 73 -7.33 3.13 19.63
CA ALA A 73 -7.77 3.56 18.31
C ALA A 73 -7.46 5.05 18.07
N LEU A 74 -7.73 5.91 19.05
CA LEU A 74 -7.33 7.33 18.98
C LEU A 74 -5.81 7.46 18.91
N GLY A 75 -5.07 6.79 19.78
CA GLY A 75 -3.61 6.80 19.81
C GLY A 75 -3.01 6.37 18.47
N PHE A 76 -3.57 5.33 17.85
CA PHE A 76 -3.22 4.89 16.51
C PHE A 76 -3.38 6.02 15.48
N LEU A 77 -4.56 6.66 15.42
CA LEU A 77 -4.83 7.76 14.48
C LEU A 77 -3.83 8.92 14.63
N PHE A 78 -3.47 9.27 15.87
CA PHE A 78 -2.47 10.30 16.15
C PHE A 78 -1.02 9.85 15.88
N GLY A 79 -0.77 8.54 15.90
CA GLY A 79 0.55 7.94 15.70
C GLY A 79 0.89 7.63 14.25
N VAL A 80 -0.10 7.58 13.32
CA VAL A 80 0.15 7.24 11.92
C VAL A 80 1.14 8.23 11.29
N PRO A 81 2.28 7.75 10.75
CA PRO A 81 3.26 8.61 10.09
C PRO A 81 2.70 9.17 8.79
N ARG A 82 3.11 10.40 8.45
CA ARG A 82 2.70 11.03 7.19
C ARG A 82 3.81 10.79 6.16
N ALA A 83 3.46 10.10 5.08
CA ALA A 83 4.34 10.00 3.92
C ALA A 83 4.36 11.37 3.21
N LEU A 84 5.54 11.99 3.08
CA LEU A 84 5.69 13.04 2.09
C LEU A 84 5.77 12.39 0.71
N ALA A 85 4.97 12.89 -0.22
CA ALA A 85 5.30 12.70 -1.62
C ALA A 85 6.60 13.48 -1.87
N ALA A 86 7.66 12.79 -2.28
CA ALA A 86 8.84 13.47 -2.79
C ALA A 86 8.40 14.35 -3.97
N GLU A 87 8.65 15.66 -3.90
CA GLU A 87 8.54 16.50 -5.09
C GLU A 87 9.69 16.11 -6.04
N PRO A 88 9.42 15.87 -7.32
CA PRO A 88 10.45 15.51 -8.28
C PRO A 88 11.45 16.67 -8.41
N SER A 89 12.69 16.46 -7.93
CA SER A 89 13.80 17.39 -8.09
C SER A 89 14.59 17.04 -9.36
N PRO A 90 14.86 18.00 -10.26
CA PRO A 90 15.69 17.78 -11.45
C PRO A 90 17.15 17.40 -11.16
N TYR A 91 17.60 17.58 -9.91
CA TYR A 91 19.00 17.37 -9.49
C TYR A 91 19.19 16.16 -8.57
N ALA A 92 18.12 15.48 -8.18
CA ALA A 92 18.19 14.27 -7.37
C ALA A 92 17.02 13.34 -7.77
N PRO A 93 17.26 12.26 -8.55
CA PRO A 93 16.22 11.29 -8.93
C PRO A 93 15.79 10.38 -7.76
N GLU A 94 16.03 10.81 -6.52
CA GLU A 94 15.71 10.03 -5.33
C GLU A 94 14.23 10.12 -5.01
N ILE A 95 13.46 9.14 -5.50
CA ILE A 95 12.13 8.81 -4.99
C ILE A 95 12.30 8.25 -3.57
N ARG A 96 12.59 9.13 -2.62
CA ARG A 96 12.62 8.79 -1.19
C ARG A 96 11.28 9.21 -0.59
N PRO A 97 10.36 8.27 -0.29
CA PRO A 97 9.28 8.57 0.63
C PRO A 97 9.89 8.90 2.00
N ALA A 98 10.05 10.19 2.28
CA ALA A 98 10.44 10.64 3.60
C ALA A 98 9.20 10.57 4.50
N TYR A 99 9.15 9.58 5.40
CA TYR A 99 8.18 9.59 6.49
C TYR A 99 8.60 10.62 7.52
N ILE A 100 7.79 11.66 7.67
CA ILE A 100 7.98 12.63 8.74
C ILE A 100 7.11 12.21 9.93
N ALA A 101 7.68 12.32 11.12
CA ALA A 101 6.93 12.14 12.35
C ALA A 101 5.75 13.12 12.38
N ASN A 102 4.57 12.62 12.70
CA ASN A 102 3.37 13.42 12.76
C ASN A 102 3.47 14.47 13.90
N THR A 103 3.22 15.75 13.59
CA THR A 103 3.23 16.87 14.56
C THR A 103 1.88 17.10 15.25
N ASN A 104 0.89 16.23 15.03
CA ASN A 104 -0.45 16.36 15.61
C ASN A 104 -0.43 16.53 17.14
N LEU A 105 0.42 15.80 17.88
CA LEU A 105 0.50 15.95 19.34
C LEU A 105 1.13 17.28 19.76
N GLU A 106 2.07 17.81 18.99
CA GLU A 106 2.66 19.12 19.22
C GLU A 106 1.59 20.21 19.07
N GLN A 107 0.78 20.13 18.01
CA GLN A 107 -0.33 21.05 17.77
C GLN A 107 -1.40 20.97 18.86
N VAL A 108 -1.78 19.76 19.29
CA VAL A 108 -2.73 19.58 20.39
C VAL A 108 -2.15 20.09 21.72
N SER A 109 -0.86 19.86 21.98
CA SER A 109 -0.20 20.37 23.19
C SER A 109 -0.13 21.89 23.22
N ASP A 110 0.21 22.53 22.10
CA ASP A 110 0.19 23.99 21.95
C ASP A 110 -1.22 24.56 22.14
N TRP A 111 -2.23 23.92 21.51
CA TRP A 111 -3.63 24.28 21.69
C TRP A 111 -4.10 24.14 23.15
N LEU A 112 -3.77 23.02 23.80
CA LEU A 112 -4.13 22.76 25.20
C LEU A 112 -3.47 23.78 26.14
N THR A 113 -2.23 24.14 25.88
CA THR A 113 -1.49 25.14 26.67
C THR A 113 -2.12 26.52 26.53
N LYS A 114 -2.51 26.93 25.31
CA LYS A 114 -3.24 28.18 25.07
C LYS A 114 -4.61 28.20 25.75
N LEU A 115 -5.26 27.03 25.80
CA LEU A 115 -6.56 26.87 26.43
C LEU A 115 -6.48 26.98 27.96
N LEU A 116 -5.45 26.40 28.57
CA LEU A 116 -5.13 26.53 30.00
C LEU A 116 -4.80 27.98 30.40
N ILE A 117 -4.18 28.75 29.50
CA ILE A 117 -3.72 30.12 29.78
C ILE A 117 -4.81 31.18 29.56
N GLY A 118 -5.93 30.90 28.87
CA GLY A 118 -7.08 31.81 28.97
C GLY A 118 -8.17 31.82 27.90
N ALA A 119 -8.07 31.06 26.80
CA ALA A 119 -8.99 31.26 25.65
C ALA A 119 -10.15 30.25 25.49
N GLY A 120 -10.25 29.17 26.29
CA GLY A 120 -11.23 28.08 26.02
C GLY A 120 -12.13 27.61 27.18
N LEU A 121 -12.36 28.46 28.19
CA LEU A 121 -13.04 28.09 29.43
C LEU A 121 -14.50 27.60 29.27
N THR A 122 -15.21 28.06 28.24
CA THR A 122 -16.62 27.71 28.02
C THR A 122 -16.82 26.31 27.42
N GLN A 123 -15.91 25.88 26.54
CA GLN A 123 -15.97 24.53 25.92
C GLN A 123 -15.48 23.43 26.87
N LEU A 124 -14.55 23.73 27.79
CA LEU A 124 -14.18 22.77 28.83
C LEU A 124 -15.34 22.46 29.78
N GLY A 125 -16.16 23.46 30.09
CA GLY A 125 -17.31 23.28 30.98
C GLY A 125 -18.32 22.27 30.43
N SER A 126 -18.61 22.32 29.13
CA SER A 126 -19.53 21.34 28.50
C SER A 126 -18.93 19.94 28.44
N LEU A 127 -17.63 19.81 28.16
CA LEU A 127 -16.93 18.52 28.17
C LEU A 127 -16.89 17.90 29.56
N ALA A 128 -16.57 18.69 30.60
CA ALA A 128 -16.57 18.21 31.99
C ALA A 128 -17.97 17.78 32.44
N ALA A 129 -19.02 18.53 32.06
CA ALA A 129 -20.40 18.16 32.35
C ALA A 129 -20.83 16.87 31.64
N TRP A 130 -20.46 16.70 30.37
CA TRP A 130 -20.68 15.46 29.63
C TRP A 130 -19.95 14.27 30.28
N PHE A 131 -18.68 14.45 30.64
CA PHE A 131 -17.88 13.41 31.29
C PHE A 131 -18.47 12.99 32.64
N LYS A 132 -18.90 13.96 33.45
CA LYS A 132 -19.58 13.69 34.72
C LYS A 132 -20.88 12.90 34.51
N ARG A 133 -21.70 13.25 33.50
CA ARG A 133 -22.91 12.50 33.15
C ARG A 133 -22.60 11.07 32.72
N PHE A 134 -21.58 10.89 31.88
CA PHE A 134 -21.12 9.57 31.47
C PHE A 134 -20.70 8.71 32.65
N CYS A 135 -19.89 9.25 33.56
CA CYS A 135 -19.48 8.53 34.78
C CYS A 135 -20.68 8.17 35.68
N ALA A 136 -21.67 9.08 35.78
CA ALA A 136 -22.90 8.83 36.53
C ALA A 136 -23.74 7.70 35.90
N THR A 137 -23.74 7.56 34.57
CA THR A 137 -24.44 6.44 33.91
C THR A 137 -23.79 5.08 34.17
N LEU A 138 -22.49 5.06 34.50
CA LEU A 138 -21.77 3.83 34.84
C LEU A 138 -21.90 3.44 36.32
N ALA A 139 -22.27 4.39 37.20
CA ALA A 139 -22.32 4.17 38.64
C ALA A 139 -23.20 2.98 39.07
N PRO A 140 -24.40 2.75 38.49
CA PRO A 140 -25.23 1.60 38.86
C PRO A 140 -24.56 0.25 38.57
N ALA A 141 -23.84 0.15 37.45
CA ALA A 141 -23.11 -1.06 37.07
C ALA A 141 -21.87 -1.30 37.96
N LEU A 142 -21.40 -0.25 38.65
CA LEU A 142 -20.27 -0.28 39.57
C LEU A 142 -20.71 -0.34 41.04
N GLY A 143 -21.96 -0.71 41.31
CA GLY A 143 -22.45 -0.98 42.67
C GLY A 143 -23.22 0.17 43.34
N ASP A 144 -23.47 1.26 42.61
CA ASP A 144 -24.35 2.38 43.00
C ASP A 144 -24.08 2.98 44.40
N ARG A 145 -22.81 2.98 44.81
CA ARG A 145 -22.36 3.62 46.04
C ARG A 145 -22.17 5.13 45.83
N PRO A 146 -22.13 5.92 46.93
CA PRO A 146 -21.86 7.35 46.84
C PRO A 146 -20.56 7.72 46.11
N ASP A 147 -19.58 6.81 46.09
CA ASP A 147 -18.28 6.96 45.44
C ASP A 147 -18.20 6.33 44.03
N SER A 148 -19.22 5.59 43.57
CA SER A 148 -19.18 4.86 42.28
C SER A 148 -18.99 5.77 41.07
N THR A 149 -19.56 6.97 41.08
CA THR A 149 -19.35 7.94 39.99
C THR A 149 -17.90 8.42 39.92
N VAL A 150 -17.27 8.66 41.07
CA VAL A 150 -15.86 9.09 41.14
C VAL A 150 -14.94 7.95 40.70
N PHE A 151 -15.22 6.73 41.19
CA PHE A 151 -14.48 5.54 40.80
C PHE A 151 -14.56 5.28 39.29
N ALA A 152 -15.77 5.37 38.70
CA ALA A 152 -15.97 5.26 37.26
C ALA A 152 -15.11 6.27 36.47
N GLY A 153 -15.08 7.53 36.92
CA GLY A 153 -14.29 8.58 36.28
C GLY A 153 -12.79 8.32 36.32
N ALA A 154 -12.27 7.88 37.47
CA ALA A 154 -10.85 7.52 37.61
C ALA A 154 -10.49 6.35 36.70
N LEU A 155 -11.32 5.30 36.70
CA LEU A 155 -11.12 4.09 35.91
C LEU A 155 -11.16 4.38 34.40
N VAL A 156 -12.14 5.16 33.94
CA VAL A 156 -12.25 5.58 32.53
C VAL A 156 -11.04 6.43 32.14
N ALA A 157 -10.67 7.43 32.95
CA ALA A 157 -9.56 8.32 32.63
C ALA A 157 -8.23 7.56 32.52
N GLU A 158 -7.94 6.67 33.47
CA GLU A 158 -6.73 5.85 33.49
C GLU A 158 -6.60 4.98 32.24
N PHE A 159 -7.62 4.16 31.95
CA PHE A 159 -7.56 3.22 30.82
C PHE A 159 -7.66 3.91 29.46
N LEU A 160 -8.31 5.08 29.38
CA LEU A 160 -8.32 5.89 28.15
C LEU A 160 -6.92 6.38 27.82
N VAL A 161 -6.21 6.92 28.82
CA VAL A 161 -4.83 7.42 28.67
C VAL A 161 -3.87 6.27 28.38
N LEU A 162 -3.96 5.16 29.11
CA LEU A 162 -3.12 3.98 28.88
C LEU A 162 -3.35 3.38 27.49
N GLY A 163 -4.61 3.25 27.08
CA GLY A 163 -4.98 2.82 25.73
C GLY A 163 -4.38 3.74 24.68
N PHE A 164 -4.59 5.05 24.82
CA PHE A 164 -4.06 6.07 23.92
C PHE A 164 -2.54 6.01 23.77
N LEU A 165 -1.81 6.01 24.89
CA LEU A 165 -0.35 5.94 24.87
C LEU A 165 0.14 4.63 24.26
N SER A 166 -0.53 3.51 24.55
CA SER A 166 -0.17 2.20 24.00
C SER A 166 -0.37 2.16 22.48
N GLY A 167 -1.52 2.63 21.97
CA GLY A 167 -1.80 2.69 20.54
C GLY A 167 -0.85 3.64 19.80
N TRP A 168 -0.63 4.83 20.37
CA TRP A 168 0.30 5.82 19.81
C TRP A 168 1.73 5.30 19.76
N LEU A 169 2.21 4.74 20.87
CA LEU A 169 3.58 4.25 20.98
C LEU A 169 3.80 3.03 20.08
N SER A 170 2.85 2.11 20.02
CA SER A 170 2.92 0.94 19.13
C SER A 170 3.00 1.38 17.67
N THR A 171 2.17 2.35 17.28
CA THR A 171 2.20 2.90 15.91
C THR A 171 3.55 3.56 15.61
N ARG A 172 4.08 4.33 16.56
CA ARG A 172 5.34 5.06 16.37
C ARG A 172 6.59 4.18 16.45
N LEU A 173 6.59 3.12 17.27
CA LEU A 173 7.75 2.24 17.47
C LEU A 173 7.74 0.98 16.60
N LEU A 174 6.57 0.53 16.10
CA LEU A 174 6.46 -0.67 15.28
C LEU A 174 6.14 -0.33 13.83
N LEU A 175 5.09 0.46 13.59
CA LEU A 175 4.61 0.71 12.23
C LEU A 175 5.55 1.64 11.46
N ALA A 176 5.96 2.76 12.05
CA ALA A 176 6.83 3.71 11.34
C ALA A 176 8.20 3.09 10.96
N PRO A 177 8.91 2.35 11.83
CA PRO A 177 10.14 1.66 11.44
C PRO A 177 9.90 0.53 10.42
N ALA A 178 8.79 -0.21 10.52
CA ALA A 178 8.47 -1.27 9.57
C ALA A 178 8.24 -0.72 8.15
N LEU A 179 7.53 0.40 8.03
CA LEU A 179 7.33 1.09 6.74
C LEU A 179 8.66 1.66 6.20
N SER A 180 9.45 2.32 7.05
CA SER A 180 10.75 2.87 6.65
C SER A 180 11.78 1.79 6.30
N GLU A 181 11.67 0.60 6.87
CA GLU A 181 12.52 -0.56 6.55
C GLU A 181 12.14 -1.15 5.20
N ALA A 182 10.84 -1.31 4.93
CA ALA A 182 10.35 -1.78 3.62
C ALA A 182 10.81 -0.84 2.50
N ASP A 183 10.66 0.47 2.68
CA ASP A 183 11.06 1.45 1.68
C ASP A 183 12.58 1.51 1.47
N ARG A 184 13.38 1.25 2.53
CA ARG A 184 14.85 1.20 2.41
C ARG A 184 15.34 -0.03 1.66
N ARG A 185 14.73 -1.20 1.91
CA ARG A 185 15.08 -2.44 1.20
C ARG A 185 14.82 -2.34 -0.30
N ALA A 186 13.70 -1.72 -0.66
CA ALA A 186 13.40 -1.46 -2.06
C ALA A 186 14.40 -0.48 -2.68
N LEU A 187 14.79 0.57 -1.96
CA LEU A 187 15.81 1.52 -2.43
C LEU A 187 17.18 0.85 -2.62
N ASP A 188 17.62 0.04 -1.66
CA ASP A 188 18.88 -0.70 -1.75
C ASP A 188 18.88 -1.67 -2.94
N SER A 189 17.72 -2.29 -3.22
CA SER A 189 17.52 -3.16 -4.39
C SER A 189 17.63 -2.39 -5.71
N PHE A 190 17.08 -1.18 -5.80
CA PHE A 190 17.24 -0.30 -6.98
C PHE A 190 18.70 0.12 -7.20
N VAL A 191 19.41 0.53 -6.14
CA VAL A 191 20.81 0.93 -6.23
C VAL A 191 21.69 -0.24 -6.69
N GLN A 192 21.42 -1.45 -6.17
CA GLN A 192 22.10 -2.66 -6.60
C GLN A 192 21.81 -2.98 -8.07
N ALA A 193 20.55 -2.88 -8.49
CA ALA A 193 20.18 -3.08 -9.89
C ALA A 193 20.91 -2.11 -10.83
N GLU A 194 20.99 -0.82 -10.50
CA GLU A 194 21.73 0.14 -11.31
C GLU A 194 23.23 -0.23 -11.40
N SER A 195 23.80 -0.72 -10.30
CA SER A 195 25.20 -1.17 -10.28
C SER A 195 25.44 -2.40 -11.15
N LEU A 196 24.47 -3.31 -11.25
CA LEU A 196 24.54 -4.53 -12.07
C LEU A 196 24.36 -4.19 -13.55
N SER A 197 23.44 -3.30 -13.89
CA SER A 197 23.24 -2.78 -15.24
C SER A 197 24.51 -2.08 -15.75
N ARG A 198 25.17 -1.26 -14.92
CA ARG A 198 26.49 -0.67 -15.26
C ARG A 198 27.59 -1.71 -15.52
N ARG A 199 27.45 -2.92 -14.97
CA ARG A 199 28.38 -4.04 -15.18
C ARG A 199 27.96 -4.97 -16.31
N GLY A 200 26.84 -4.68 -16.99
CA GLY A 200 26.30 -5.47 -18.10
C GLY A 200 25.52 -6.71 -17.66
N ALA A 201 25.18 -6.85 -16.37
CA ALA A 201 24.38 -7.96 -15.84
C ALA A 201 22.89 -7.56 -15.80
N GLU A 202 22.28 -7.36 -16.97
CA GLU A 202 20.91 -6.83 -17.07
C GLU A 202 19.86 -7.77 -16.48
N ASP A 203 19.95 -9.09 -16.68
CA ASP A 203 18.97 -10.05 -16.13
C ASP A 203 18.90 -10.01 -14.59
N GLU A 204 20.05 -9.86 -13.92
CA GLU A 204 20.13 -9.73 -12.46
C GLU A 204 19.64 -8.35 -11.99
N ALA A 205 19.98 -7.30 -12.74
CA ALA A 205 19.51 -5.94 -12.48
C ALA A 205 17.98 -5.87 -12.57
N ASP A 206 17.41 -6.51 -13.58
CA ASP A 206 15.97 -6.54 -13.84
C ASP A 206 15.21 -7.29 -12.75
N SER A 207 15.72 -8.46 -12.36
CA SER A 207 15.18 -9.22 -11.23
C SER A 207 15.13 -8.40 -9.93
N LEU A 208 16.16 -7.60 -9.65
CA LEU A 208 16.21 -6.72 -8.47
C LEU A 208 15.29 -5.50 -8.58
N ARG A 209 15.12 -4.91 -9.77
CA ARG A 209 14.15 -3.83 -10.01
C ARG A 209 12.72 -4.33 -9.79
N ALA A 210 12.39 -5.51 -10.31
CA ALA A 210 11.08 -6.12 -10.14
C ALA A 210 10.76 -6.36 -8.65
N LEU A 211 11.72 -6.87 -7.87
CA LEU A 211 11.59 -7.06 -6.43
C LEU A 211 11.36 -5.72 -5.71
N ALA A 212 12.14 -4.69 -6.04
CA ALA A 212 12.01 -3.35 -5.47
C ALA A 212 10.63 -2.72 -5.74
N MET A 213 10.12 -2.90 -6.97
CA MET A 213 8.78 -2.43 -7.36
C MET A 213 7.66 -3.14 -6.59
N GLU A 214 7.81 -4.44 -6.34
CA GLU A 214 6.87 -5.22 -5.53
C GLU A 214 6.90 -4.77 -4.06
N GLU A 215 8.08 -4.60 -3.47
CA GLU A 215 8.25 -4.14 -2.08
C GLU A 215 7.63 -2.75 -1.84
N LEU A 216 7.72 -1.84 -2.82
CA LEU A 216 7.08 -0.52 -2.76
C LEU A 216 5.60 -0.51 -3.17
N GLY A 217 5.09 -1.63 -3.69
CA GLY A 217 3.74 -1.71 -4.25
C GLY A 217 3.48 -0.73 -5.39
N LEU A 218 4.50 -0.33 -6.15
CA LEU A 218 4.40 0.65 -7.24
C LEU A 218 3.41 0.23 -8.35
N PRO A 219 3.41 -1.03 -8.83
CA PRO A 219 2.41 -1.49 -9.81
C PRO A 219 0.96 -1.29 -9.32
N HIS A 220 0.72 -1.59 -8.04
CA HIS A 220 -0.59 -1.44 -7.39
C HIS A 220 -0.95 0.03 -7.13
N ARG A 221 0.04 0.94 -7.03
CA ARG A 221 -0.19 2.37 -6.84
C ARG A 221 -0.62 3.04 -8.14
N GLU A 222 0.06 2.74 -9.24
CA GLU A 222 -0.30 3.27 -10.57
C GLU A 222 -1.64 2.72 -11.07
N ALA A 223 -1.89 1.41 -10.87
CA ALA A 223 -3.19 0.82 -11.15
C ALA A 223 -4.34 1.50 -10.37
N ARG A 224 -4.13 1.79 -9.07
CA ARG A 224 -5.14 2.49 -8.25
C ARG A 224 -5.40 3.93 -8.71
N ARG A 225 -4.38 4.65 -9.20
CA ARG A 225 -4.55 5.99 -9.77
C ARG A 225 -5.48 5.97 -10.98
N TYR A 226 -5.31 4.98 -11.86
CA TYR A 226 -6.21 4.79 -12.99
C TYR A 226 -7.66 4.54 -12.54
N ASP A 227 -7.85 3.63 -11.59
CA ASP A 227 -9.19 3.30 -11.08
C ASP A 227 -9.86 4.50 -10.40
N ASP A 228 -9.10 5.31 -9.65
CA ASP A 228 -9.59 6.52 -9.01
C ASP A 228 -10.03 7.58 -10.02
N LEU A 229 -9.26 7.81 -11.09
CA LEU A 229 -9.67 8.71 -12.18
C LEU A 229 -10.99 8.25 -12.80
N ARG A 230 -11.12 6.94 -13.05
CA ARG A 230 -12.31 6.36 -13.68
C ARG A 230 -13.55 6.45 -12.77
N ARG A 231 -13.37 6.33 -11.45
CA ARG A 231 -14.44 6.49 -10.44
C ARG A 231 -14.85 7.95 -10.23
N ARG A 232 -13.89 8.88 -10.18
CA ARG A 232 -14.15 10.28 -9.80
C ARG A 232 -14.58 11.16 -10.96
N LEU A 233 -14.03 10.93 -12.16
CA LEU A 233 -14.29 11.79 -13.30
C LEU A 233 -15.40 11.22 -14.21
N PRO A 234 -16.32 12.06 -14.69
CA PRO A 234 -17.35 11.64 -15.64
C PRO A 234 -16.71 11.20 -16.96
N ARG A 235 -17.43 10.39 -17.73
CA ARG A 235 -16.99 9.96 -19.07
C ARG A 235 -16.86 11.20 -19.98
N GLY A 236 -15.71 11.35 -20.65
CA GLY A 236 -15.44 12.47 -21.54
C GLY A 236 -13.96 12.55 -21.93
N SER A 237 -13.62 13.49 -22.83
CA SER A 237 -12.26 13.68 -23.35
C SER A 237 -11.24 13.98 -22.24
N GLY A 238 -11.55 14.90 -21.31
CA GLY A 238 -10.63 15.28 -20.24
C GLY A 238 -10.29 14.15 -19.27
N ARG A 239 -11.19 13.16 -19.09
CA ARG A 239 -10.86 11.94 -18.34
C ARG A 239 -9.93 11.03 -19.14
N THR A 240 -10.23 10.84 -20.43
CA THR A 240 -9.42 10.01 -21.32
C THR A 240 -8.00 10.54 -21.45
N GLU A 241 -7.82 11.85 -21.52
CA GLU A 241 -6.51 12.51 -21.57
C GLU A 241 -5.67 12.20 -20.31
N GLN A 242 -6.25 12.33 -19.12
CA GLN A 242 -5.56 11.98 -17.87
C GLN A 242 -5.23 10.48 -17.78
N MET A 243 -6.12 9.61 -18.26
CA MET A 243 -5.85 8.18 -18.34
C MET A 243 -4.73 7.87 -19.34
N GLN A 244 -4.66 8.58 -20.46
CA GLN A 244 -3.57 8.44 -21.43
C GLN A 244 -2.24 8.92 -20.85
N ALA A 245 -2.23 9.97 -20.02
CA ALA A 245 -1.02 10.41 -19.32
C ALA A 245 -0.47 9.32 -18.38
N LEU A 246 -1.33 8.59 -17.67
CA LEU A 246 -0.89 7.45 -16.85
C LEU A 246 -0.30 6.32 -17.70
N VAL A 247 -0.92 6.00 -18.85
CA VAL A 247 -0.38 5.02 -19.79
C VAL A 247 0.99 5.45 -20.32
N ALA A 248 1.16 6.73 -20.67
CA ALA A 248 2.43 7.26 -21.14
C ALA A 248 3.52 7.13 -20.06
N ALA A 249 3.24 7.54 -18.81
CA ALA A 249 4.19 7.42 -17.71
C ALA A 249 4.60 5.95 -17.43
N ALA A 250 3.64 5.02 -17.49
CA ALA A 250 3.91 3.59 -17.34
C ALA A 250 4.75 3.04 -18.50
N ARG A 251 4.49 3.50 -19.73
CA ARG A 251 5.28 3.15 -20.91
C ARG A 251 6.72 3.64 -20.80
N ASP A 252 6.91 4.89 -20.40
CA ASP A 252 8.24 5.51 -20.31
C ASP A 252 9.10 4.83 -19.23
N SER A 253 8.48 4.33 -18.17
CA SER A 253 9.16 3.59 -17.09
C SER A 253 9.33 2.09 -17.36
N ALA A 254 8.81 1.55 -18.46
CA ALA A 254 8.75 0.11 -18.69
C ALA A 254 10.14 -0.53 -18.84
N ARG A 255 11.06 0.12 -19.56
CA ARG A 255 12.42 -0.40 -19.78
C ARG A 255 13.23 -0.44 -18.49
N ASP A 256 13.01 0.52 -17.61
CA ASP A 256 13.71 0.62 -16.33
C ASP A 256 13.01 -0.17 -15.21
N SER A 257 11.93 -0.89 -15.53
CA SER A 257 11.13 -1.62 -14.54
C SER A 257 11.72 -2.98 -14.16
N GLY A 258 12.50 -3.60 -15.07
CA GLY A 258 13.04 -4.96 -14.89
C GLY A 258 12.00 -6.07 -14.77
N LEU A 259 10.74 -5.80 -15.14
CA LEU A 259 9.67 -6.78 -15.03
C LEU A 259 9.78 -7.84 -16.14
N SER A 260 9.72 -9.11 -15.75
CA SER A 260 9.65 -10.23 -16.69
C SER A 260 8.30 -10.32 -17.41
N PRO A 261 8.23 -10.93 -18.61
CA PRO A 261 6.98 -11.15 -19.32
C PRO A 261 5.90 -11.85 -18.46
N GLU A 262 6.30 -12.82 -17.64
CA GLU A 262 5.39 -13.55 -16.76
C GLU A 262 4.77 -12.64 -15.70
N GLN A 263 5.56 -11.75 -15.09
CA GLN A 263 5.08 -10.78 -14.10
C GLN A 263 4.10 -9.77 -14.72
N VAL A 264 4.43 -9.25 -15.91
CA VAL A 264 3.53 -8.33 -16.64
C VAL A 264 2.21 -9.02 -16.98
N GLY A 265 2.26 -10.27 -17.47
CA GLY A 265 1.07 -11.08 -17.75
C GLY A 265 0.25 -11.42 -16.50
N HIS A 266 0.89 -11.61 -15.34
CA HIS A 266 0.20 -11.83 -14.07
C HIS A 266 -0.64 -10.63 -13.65
N PHE A 267 -0.10 -9.41 -13.75
CA PHE A 267 -0.85 -8.17 -13.46
C PHE A 267 -2.12 -8.07 -14.31
N PHE A 268 -2.04 -8.44 -15.59
CA PHE A 268 -3.19 -8.40 -16.49
C PHE A 268 -4.27 -9.45 -16.13
N ARG A 269 -3.87 -10.69 -15.84
CA ARG A 269 -4.80 -11.80 -15.60
C ARG A 269 -5.47 -11.74 -14.23
N ARG A 270 -4.71 -11.37 -13.19
CA ARG A 270 -5.22 -11.32 -11.80
C ARG A 270 -5.82 -9.97 -11.42
N GLY A 271 -5.53 -8.92 -12.19
CA GLY A 271 -5.81 -7.54 -11.85
C GLY A 271 -7.21 -7.01 -12.16
N GLY A 272 -7.52 -5.86 -11.56
CA GLY A 272 -8.68 -5.03 -11.86
C GLY A 272 -8.52 -4.27 -13.18
N ASP A 273 -9.37 -3.26 -13.40
CA ASP A 273 -9.30 -2.47 -14.64
C ASP A 273 -7.95 -1.71 -14.74
N GLY A 274 -7.45 -1.15 -13.63
CA GLY A 274 -6.19 -0.42 -13.58
C GLY A 274 -4.94 -1.27 -13.84
N GLU A 275 -4.82 -2.43 -13.21
CA GLU A 275 -3.65 -3.31 -13.39
C GLU A 275 -3.57 -3.84 -14.82
N ARG A 276 -4.71 -4.12 -15.46
CA ARG A 276 -4.77 -4.51 -16.87
C ARG A 276 -4.24 -3.42 -17.79
N ILE A 277 -4.64 -2.17 -17.54
CA ILE A 277 -4.15 -1.04 -18.32
C ILE A 277 -2.66 -0.80 -18.08
N TYR A 278 -2.21 -0.92 -16.83
CA TYR A 278 -0.79 -0.78 -16.47
C TYR A 278 0.07 -1.84 -17.17
N ALA A 279 -0.36 -3.11 -17.15
CA ALA A 279 0.32 -4.19 -17.85
C ALA A 279 0.43 -3.93 -19.37
N LEU A 280 -0.68 -3.52 -20.01
CA LEU A 280 -0.66 -3.16 -21.43
C LEU A 280 0.26 -1.97 -21.72
N ALA A 281 0.35 -0.99 -20.81
CA ALA A 281 1.25 0.15 -20.95
C ALA A 281 2.73 -0.25 -20.85
N LEU A 282 3.07 -1.16 -19.92
CA LEU A 282 4.41 -1.73 -19.80
C LEU A 282 4.82 -2.46 -21.09
N MET A 283 3.91 -3.29 -21.64
CA MET A 283 4.14 -4.00 -22.91
C MET A 283 4.39 -3.03 -24.09
N GLN A 284 3.78 -1.85 -24.08
CA GLN A 284 4.03 -0.85 -25.13
C GLN A 284 5.42 -0.22 -25.03
N GLY A 285 5.99 -0.11 -23.83
CA GLY A 285 7.27 0.55 -23.57
C GLY A 285 8.47 -0.40 -23.68
N SER A 286 8.24 -1.66 -23.33
CA SER A 286 9.19 -2.75 -23.51
C SER A 286 8.53 -3.92 -24.25
N PRO A 287 8.40 -3.85 -25.59
CA PRO A 287 7.71 -4.87 -26.39
C PRO A 287 8.35 -6.26 -26.33
N GLU A 288 9.63 -6.35 -25.95
CA GLU A 288 10.33 -7.61 -25.70
C GLU A 288 9.80 -8.36 -24.47
N THR A 289 9.21 -7.63 -23.51
CA THR A 289 8.56 -8.21 -22.33
C THR A 289 7.09 -8.54 -22.57
N ALA A 290 6.59 -8.34 -23.79
CA ALA A 290 5.18 -8.46 -24.07
C ALA A 290 4.75 -9.91 -24.37
N ASP A 291 3.63 -10.30 -23.77
CA ASP A 291 3.00 -11.61 -23.97
C ASP A 291 1.85 -11.50 -24.99
N LEU A 292 1.96 -12.25 -26.09
CA LEU A 292 0.95 -12.24 -27.16
C LEU A 292 -0.42 -12.68 -26.64
N ASP A 293 -0.48 -13.70 -25.78
CA ASP A 293 -1.77 -14.20 -25.28
C ASP A 293 -2.50 -13.13 -24.45
N THR A 294 -1.75 -12.38 -23.64
CA THR A 294 -2.27 -11.22 -22.90
C THR A 294 -2.80 -10.12 -23.84
N ALA A 295 -2.06 -9.77 -24.89
CA ALA A 295 -2.50 -8.77 -25.87
C ALA A 295 -3.77 -9.22 -26.62
N LEU A 296 -3.83 -10.49 -27.03
CA LEU A 296 -5.01 -11.09 -27.65
C LEU A 296 -6.22 -11.08 -26.73
N GLU A 297 -6.07 -11.45 -25.45
CA GLU A 297 -7.15 -11.38 -24.47
C GLU A 297 -7.66 -9.93 -24.31
N GLY A 298 -6.76 -8.94 -24.28
CA GLY A 298 -7.12 -7.52 -24.22
C GLY A 298 -7.82 -7.00 -25.49
N ILE A 299 -7.58 -7.61 -26.64
CA ILE A 299 -8.24 -7.29 -27.92
C ILE A 299 -9.62 -7.95 -28.00
N GLU A 300 -9.71 -9.24 -27.67
CA GLU A 300 -10.90 -10.07 -27.86
C GLU A 300 -11.91 -9.96 -26.72
N ARG A 301 -11.43 -9.82 -25.48
CA ARG A 301 -12.22 -9.86 -24.24
C ARG A 301 -12.01 -8.61 -23.38
N SER A 302 -11.82 -7.45 -24.03
CA SER A 302 -11.65 -6.17 -23.34
C SER A 302 -12.83 -5.82 -22.42
N ARG A 303 -12.56 -5.27 -21.23
CA ARG A 303 -13.60 -4.76 -20.31
C ARG A 303 -14.04 -3.33 -20.65
N SER A 304 -13.28 -2.63 -21.50
CA SER A 304 -13.62 -1.29 -21.95
C SER A 304 -13.05 -0.95 -23.33
N ALA A 305 -13.65 0.03 -24.00
CA ALA A 305 -13.12 0.55 -25.26
C ALA A 305 -11.70 1.14 -25.12
N PHE A 306 -11.37 1.69 -23.95
CA PHE A 306 -10.03 2.20 -23.65
C PHE A 306 -9.02 1.07 -23.54
N GLU A 307 -9.36 0.00 -22.81
CA GLU A 307 -8.53 -1.21 -22.72
C GLU A 307 -8.28 -1.84 -24.08
N GLN A 308 -9.32 -1.99 -24.89
CA GLN A 308 -9.17 -2.56 -26.24
C GLN A 308 -8.24 -1.71 -27.12
N TYR A 309 -8.31 -0.39 -27.00
CA TYR A 309 -7.39 0.50 -27.69
C TYR A 309 -5.96 0.30 -27.22
N GLN A 310 -5.71 0.23 -25.89
CA GLN A 310 -4.36 0.01 -25.36
C GLN A 310 -3.81 -1.38 -25.72
N ALA A 311 -4.66 -2.40 -25.79
CA ALA A 311 -4.27 -3.75 -26.22
C ALA A 311 -3.87 -3.78 -27.70
N LEU A 312 -4.60 -3.07 -28.56
CA LEU A 312 -4.22 -2.90 -29.97
C LEU A 312 -2.88 -2.16 -30.10
N VAL A 313 -2.63 -1.12 -29.31
CA VAL A 313 -1.35 -0.39 -29.34
C VAL A 313 -0.20 -1.28 -28.84
N ALA A 314 -0.40 -2.06 -27.78
CA ALA A 314 0.60 -3.02 -27.30
C ALA A 314 0.90 -4.08 -28.37
N ALA A 315 -0.13 -4.62 -29.01
CA ALA A 315 0.01 -5.57 -30.11
C ALA A 315 0.73 -4.97 -31.33
N GLU A 316 0.46 -3.70 -31.65
CA GLU A 316 1.18 -2.98 -32.69
C GLU A 316 2.67 -2.84 -32.37
N CYS A 317 3.02 -2.48 -31.13
CA CYS A 317 4.41 -2.35 -30.70
C CYS A 317 5.19 -3.67 -30.75
N MET A 318 4.56 -4.81 -30.40
CA MET A 318 5.22 -6.12 -30.44
C MET A 318 5.19 -6.80 -31.81
N ALA A 319 4.29 -6.41 -32.72
CA ALA A 319 4.11 -7.08 -34.00
C ALA A 319 5.40 -7.32 -34.82
N PRO A 320 6.39 -6.39 -34.83
CA PRO A 320 7.68 -6.62 -35.50
C PRO A 320 8.50 -7.75 -34.85
N LEU A 321 8.35 -7.98 -33.55
CA LEU A 321 9.11 -8.97 -32.77
C LEU A 321 8.53 -10.39 -32.84
N LEU A 322 7.27 -10.53 -33.23
CA LEU A 322 6.57 -11.82 -33.29
C LEU A 322 7.12 -12.73 -34.41
N SER A 323 7.09 -14.04 -34.17
CA SER A 323 7.33 -15.04 -35.22
C SER A 323 6.25 -14.97 -36.32
N PRO A 324 6.49 -15.50 -37.54
CA PRO A 324 5.49 -15.50 -38.60
C PRO A 324 4.16 -16.17 -38.19
N ALA A 325 4.22 -17.24 -37.39
CA ALA A 325 3.04 -17.94 -36.91
C ALA A 325 2.23 -17.10 -35.90
N GLU A 326 2.91 -16.44 -34.98
CA GLU A 326 2.33 -15.54 -33.99
C GLU A 326 1.73 -14.28 -34.63
N LEU A 327 2.44 -13.67 -35.57
CA LEU A 327 1.95 -12.53 -36.34
C LEU A 327 0.68 -12.91 -37.12
N ALA A 328 0.67 -14.09 -37.76
CA ALA A 328 -0.52 -14.58 -38.46
C ALA A 328 -1.71 -14.80 -37.49
N ARG A 329 -1.45 -15.28 -36.27
CA ARG A 329 -2.46 -15.43 -35.21
C ARG A 329 -3.01 -14.07 -34.76
N LEU A 330 -2.14 -13.09 -34.51
CA LEU A 330 -2.52 -11.71 -34.17
C LEU A 330 -3.39 -11.10 -35.27
N GLN A 331 -2.95 -11.17 -36.53
CA GLN A 331 -3.68 -10.60 -37.66
C GLN A 331 -5.05 -11.27 -37.88
N ARG A 332 -5.18 -12.57 -37.59
CA ARG A 332 -6.48 -13.27 -37.62
C ARG A 332 -7.44 -12.69 -36.61
N SER A 333 -7.01 -12.57 -35.35
CA SER A 333 -7.83 -11.98 -34.27
C SER A 333 -8.23 -10.53 -34.60
N VAL A 334 -7.30 -9.71 -35.10
CA VAL A 334 -7.58 -8.33 -35.52
C VAL A 334 -8.60 -8.27 -36.67
N ARG A 335 -8.53 -9.17 -37.66
CA ARG A 335 -9.51 -9.25 -38.75
C ARG A 335 -10.90 -9.61 -38.23
N GLU A 336 -11.00 -10.55 -37.30
CA GLU A 336 -12.27 -10.90 -36.66
C GLU A 336 -12.85 -9.70 -35.89
N GLN A 337 -12.00 -8.94 -35.20
CA GLN A 337 -12.40 -7.69 -34.54
C GLN A 337 -12.73 -6.56 -35.53
N LEU A 338 -12.46 -6.66 -36.83
CA LEU A 338 -12.91 -5.67 -37.84
C LEU A 338 -14.23 -6.07 -38.53
N ALA A 339 -14.76 -7.26 -38.25
CA ALA A 339 -16.00 -7.72 -38.83
C ALA A 339 -17.18 -6.78 -38.50
N PRO A 340 -18.16 -6.63 -39.41
CA PRO A 340 -19.34 -5.80 -39.17
C PRO A 340 -20.05 -6.18 -37.87
N GLY A 341 -20.19 -5.22 -36.95
CA GLY A 341 -20.84 -5.43 -35.65
C GLY A 341 -19.88 -5.48 -34.45
N SER A 342 -18.57 -5.62 -34.68
CA SER A 342 -17.56 -5.58 -33.62
C SER A 342 -17.32 -4.17 -33.05
N PHE A 343 -16.68 -4.09 -31.88
CA PHE A 343 -16.39 -2.82 -31.21
C PHE A 343 -15.29 -2.00 -31.89
N VAL A 344 -14.28 -2.64 -32.49
CA VAL A 344 -13.20 -1.95 -33.22
C VAL A 344 -13.73 -1.32 -34.51
N ALA A 345 -14.63 -2.00 -35.22
CA ALA A 345 -15.26 -1.48 -36.44
C ALA A 345 -16.12 -0.22 -36.22
N ARG A 346 -16.40 0.19 -34.97
CA ARG A 346 -17.18 1.40 -34.66
C ARG A 346 -16.31 2.63 -34.32
N SER A 347 -14.99 2.48 -34.23
CA SER A 347 -14.08 3.53 -33.77
C SER A 347 -12.98 3.80 -34.80
N THR A 348 -12.86 5.07 -35.19
CA THR A 348 -11.84 5.55 -36.14
C THR A 348 -10.43 5.27 -35.65
N ASP A 349 -10.13 5.53 -34.37
CA ASP A 349 -8.78 5.37 -33.82
C ASP A 349 -8.38 3.90 -33.69
N ARG A 350 -9.25 3.05 -33.15
CA ARG A 350 -8.99 1.60 -33.03
C ARG A 350 -8.85 0.95 -34.41
N ARG A 351 -9.66 1.36 -35.40
CA ARG A 351 -9.54 0.88 -36.79
C ARG A 351 -8.18 1.25 -37.38
N ARG A 352 -7.68 2.48 -37.17
CA ARG A 352 -6.37 2.91 -37.67
C ARG A 352 -5.23 2.05 -37.11
N VAL A 353 -5.25 1.74 -35.82
CA VAL A 353 -4.25 0.85 -35.19
C VAL A 353 -4.35 -0.56 -35.78
N ALA A 354 -5.56 -1.11 -35.86
CA ALA A 354 -5.81 -2.43 -36.43
C ALA A 354 -5.30 -2.56 -37.88
N GLU A 355 -5.56 -1.55 -38.72
CA GLU A 355 -5.08 -1.52 -40.11
C GLU A 355 -3.55 -1.49 -40.20
N ARG A 356 -2.85 -0.85 -39.26
CA ARG A 356 -1.37 -0.86 -39.22
C ARG A 356 -0.82 -2.23 -38.85
N ILE A 357 -1.42 -2.91 -37.86
CA ILE A 357 -1.07 -4.31 -37.52
C ILE A 357 -1.23 -5.24 -38.72
N LEU A 358 -2.29 -5.07 -39.51
CA LEU A 358 -2.55 -5.88 -40.71
C LEU A 358 -1.57 -5.61 -41.86
N ARG A 359 -0.89 -4.46 -41.86
CA ARG A 359 0.13 -4.11 -42.86
C ARG A 359 1.52 -4.59 -42.49
N THR A 360 1.75 -4.98 -41.24
CA THR A 360 3.03 -5.54 -40.79
C THR A 360 3.33 -6.84 -41.53
N GLN A 361 4.52 -6.96 -42.12
CA GLN A 361 5.00 -8.16 -42.79
C GLN A 361 6.32 -8.62 -42.17
N ARG A 362 6.51 -9.93 -42.06
CA ARG A 362 7.79 -10.60 -41.74
C ARG A 362 8.19 -11.39 -42.97
N GLU A 363 9.43 -11.20 -43.45
CA GLU A 363 9.95 -12.01 -44.56
C GLU A 363 10.23 -13.45 -44.07
N PRO A 364 10.09 -14.49 -44.91
CA PRO A 364 10.24 -15.89 -44.50
C PRO A 364 11.69 -16.34 -44.15
N GLY A 365 12.62 -15.44 -43.81
CA GLY A 365 14.05 -15.74 -43.70
C GLY A 365 14.79 -15.25 -42.44
N ASP A 366 14.15 -14.52 -41.53
CA ASP A 366 14.79 -14.05 -40.29
C ASP A 366 14.44 -14.99 -39.12
N ASP A 367 14.97 -16.22 -39.18
CA ASP A 367 15.09 -17.09 -38.00
C ASP A 367 16.51 -16.94 -37.44
N PRO A 368 16.71 -16.43 -36.22
CA PRO A 368 18.05 -16.28 -35.65
C PRO A 368 18.71 -17.61 -35.26
N ASP A 369 18.02 -18.75 -35.42
CA ASP A 369 18.47 -20.10 -35.04
C ASP A 369 18.53 -21.11 -36.21
N SER A 370 18.58 -20.65 -37.47
CA SER A 370 18.79 -21.53 -38.64
C SER A 370 20.18 -21.42 -39.26
#